data_AF-A0A8J3Z536-F1
#
_entry.id   AF-A0A8J3Z536-F1
#
_cell.length_a   1.000
_cell.length_b   1.000
_cell.length_c   1.000
_cell.angle_alpha   90.00
_cell.angle_beta   90.00
_cell.angle_gamma   90.00
#
_symmetry.space_group_name_H-M   'P 1'
#
loop_
_entity.id
_entity.type
_entity.pdbx_description
1 polymer ?
#
loop_
_entity_poly.entity_id
_entity_poly.type
_entity_poly.pdbx_seq_one_letter_code
_entity_poly.pdbx_strand_id
1 'polypeptide(L)'
;MADEAVEALRTVWAAGGQRSADLDEACAPQKTCRNMKDVSFDGMAEPGTDLSAAWRERLRREGKLSTSGGSIRDLVLGRTDPR
;
A
#
# COMPACT_ATOMS: atom_id res chain seq x y z
N MET A 1 -18.67 11.68 7.45
CA MET A 1 -17.45 11.40 6.68
C MET A 1 -16.43 10.58 7.48
N ALA A 2 -15.78 11.12 8.53
CA ALA A 2 -14.78 10.34 9.29
C ALA A 2 -15.38 9.15 10.05
N ASP A 3 -16.56 9.32 10.62
CA ASP A 3 -17.29 8.28 11.36
C ASP A 3 -17.69 7.09 10.47
N GLU A 4 -18.24 7.39 9.29
CA GLU A 4 -18.59 6.42 8.26
C GLU A 4 -17.37 5.62 7.74
N ALA A 5 -16.22 6.29 7.56
CA ALA A 5 -14.99 5.62 7.16
C ALA A 5 -14.46 4.66 8.24
N VAL A 6 -14.61 5.04 9.52
CA VAL A 6 -14.23 4.19 10.66
C VAL A 6 -15.17 2.99 10.78
N GLU A 7 -16.48 3.17 10.57
CA GLU A 7 -17.45 2.08 10.59
C GLU A 7 -17.25 1.11 9.42
N ALA A 8 -16.89 1.60 8.24
CA ALA A 8 -16.53 0.75 7.11
C ALA A 8 -15.30 -0.11 7.42
N LEU A 9 -14.25 0.49 8.01
CA LEU A 9 -13.04 -0.25 8.41
C LEU A 9 -13.33 -1.28 9.50
N ARG A 10 -14.15 -0.94 10.49
CA ARG A 10 -14.60 -1.88 11.53
C ARG A 10 -15.39 -3.03 10.94
N THR A 11 -16.26 -2.78 9.97
CA THR A 11 -17.04 -3.81 9.28
C THR A 11 -16.16 -4.74 8.46
N VAL A 12 -15.19 -4.20 7.71
CA VAL A 12 -14.20 -4.99 6.95
C VAL A 12 -13.35 -5.85 7.88
N TRP A 13 -12.93 -5.31 9.02
CA TRP A 13 -12.12 -6.04 10.00
C TRP A 13 -12.93 -7.07 10.79
N ALA A 14 -14.17 -6.74 11.11
CA ALA A 14 -15.11 -7.60 11.81
C ALA A 14 -15.79 -8.61 10.87
N ALA A 15 -15.39 -8.71 9.60
CA ALA A 15 -15.85 -9.72 8.64
C ALA A 15 -15.71 -11.12 9.23
N GLY A 16 -16.73 -11.49 10.00
CA GLY A 16 -16.82 -12.69 10.79
C GLY A 16 -17.61 -13.69 9.97
N GLY A 17 -16.91 -14.72 9.50
CA GLY A 17 -17.52 -15.80 8.76
C GLY A 17 -16.59 -16.42 7.72
N GLN A 18 -15.68 -15.63 7.13
CA GLN A 18 -14.66 -16.16 6.24
C GLN A 18 -13.49 -16.68 7.06
N ARG A 19 -13.33 -18.00 7.08
CA ARG A 19 -12.16 -18.69 7.63
C ARG A 19 -11.11 -18.81 6.53
N SER A 20 -9.85 -19.01 6.92
CA SER A 20 -8.77 -19.28 5.96
C SER A 20 -9.10 -20.43 4.99
N ALA A 21 -9.83 -21.44 5.47
CA ALA A 21 -10.29 -22.56 4.66
C ALA A 21 -11.27 -22.17 3.53
N ASP A 22 -12.09 -21.14 3.75
CA ASP A 22 -13.04 -20.66 2.74
C ASP A 22 -12.29 -19.87 1.64
N LEU A 23 -11.13 -19.28 1.97
CA LEU A 23 -10.20 -18.71 1.01
C LEU A 23 -9.45 -19.81 0.25
N ASP A 24 -9.04 -20.89 0.92
CA ASP A 24 -8.35 -22.02 0.28
C ASP A 24 -9.25 -22.70 -0.78
N GLU A 25 -10.54 -22.89 -0.50
CA GLU A 25 -11.51 -23.45 -1.46
C GLU A 25 -11.79 -22.48 -2.62
N ALA A 26 -11.93 -21.18 -2.33
CA ALA A 26 -12.13 -20.16 -3.35
C ALA A 26 -10.87 -19.91 -4.19
N CYS A 27 -9.67 -20.28 -3.71
CA CYS A 27 -8.37 -20.01 -4.30
C CYS A 27 -7.59 -21.26 -4.72
N ALA A 28 -8.17 -22.48 -4.69
CA ALA A 28 -7.48 -23.69 -5.12
C ALA A 28 -8.34 -24.67 -5.96
N PRO A 29 -7.75 -25.33 -6.99
CA PRO A 29 -6.43 -25.09 -7.56
C PRO A 29 -6.54 -24.12 -8.74
N GLN A 30 -6.57 -22.82 -8.47
CA GLN A 30 -6.26 -21.84 -9.51
C GLN A 30 -4.76 -21.74 -9.63
N LYS A 31 -4.28 -21.69 -10.89
CA LYS A 31 -2.85 -21.66 -11.23
C LYS A 31 -2.18 -20.60 -10.35
N THR A 32 -1.30 -21.03 -9.45
CA THR A 32 -0.47 -20.10 -8.70
C THR A 32 0.24 -19.24 -9.75
N CYS A 33 -0.04 -17.94 -9.78
CA CYS A 33 0.71 -16.96 -10.59
C CYS A 33 2.14 -16.91 -10.05
N ARG A 34 2.91 -17.96 -10.37
CA ARG A 34 4.26 -18.18 -9.84
C ARG A 34 5.31 -17.46 -10.69
N ASN A 35 4.88 -16.83 -11.77
CA ASN A 35 5.76 -16.11 -12.66
C ASN A 35 5.72 -14.60 -12.39
N MET A 36 6.34 -14.20 -11.28
CA MET A 36 6.58 -12.79 -10.93
C MET A 36 7.86 -12.24 -11.58
N LYS A 37 8.50 -12.96 -12.50
CA LYS A 37 9.79 -12.56 -13.08
C LYS A 37 9.73 -11.22 -13.81
N ASP A 38 8.55 -10.84 -14.29
CA ASP A 38 8.30 -9.63 -15.06
C ASP A 38 7.67 -8.51 -14.20
N VAL A 39 7.54 -8.71 -12.87
CA VAL A 39 7.06 -7.69 -11.94
C VAL A 39 8.26 -7.00 -11.31
N SER A 40 8.64 -5.85 -11.88
CA SER A 40 9.74 -5.02 -11.39
C SER A 40 9.35 -3.54 -11.41
N PHE A 41 10.25 -2.69 -10.93
CA PHE A 41 10.14 -1.23 -11.05
C PHE A 41 10.95 -0.69 -12.25
N ASP A 42 11.28 -1.56 -13.20
CA ASP A 42 12.06 -1.17 -14.38
C ASP A 42 11.30 -0.12 -15.19
N GLY A 43 12.03 0.86 -15.72
CA GLY A 43 11.46 2.01 -16.43
C GLY A 43 10.86 3.09 -15.52
N MET A 44 10.82 2.88 -14.20
CA MET A 44 10.38 3.90 -13.24
C MET A 44 11.52 4.81 -12.77
N ALA A 45 12.76 4.40 -13.01
CA ALA A 45 13.98 5.17 -12.79
C ALA A 45 15.05 4.71 -13.79
N GLU A 46 16.03 5.57 -14.06
CA GLU A 46 17.19 5.20 -14.88
C GLU A 46 18.02 4.11 -14.16
N PRO A 47 18.61 3.15 -14.88
CA PRO A 47 19.42 2.09 -14.28
C PRO A 47 20.53 2.65 -13.39
N GLY A 48 20.63 2.14 -12.15
CA GLY A 48 21.65 2.57 -11.19
C GLY A 48 21.33 3.87 -10.44
N THR A 49 20.17 4.49 -10.69
CA THR A 49 19.73 5.66 -9.93
C THR A 49 18.84 5.29 -8.74
N ASP A 50 18.73 6.19 -7.76
CA ASP A 50 17.85 5.99 -6.61
C ASP A 50 16.37 6.07 -7.04
N LEU A 51 15.72 4.91 -7.06
CA LEU A 51 14.31 4.72 -7.36
C LEU A 51 13.41 5.62 -6.49
N SER A 52 13.77 5.82 -5.21
CA SER A 52 12.99 6.62 -4.28
C SER A 52 13.01 8.09 -4.66
N ALA A 53 14.19 8.60 -5.04
CA ALA A 53 14.35 9.97 -5.53
C ALA A 53 13.60 10.20 -6.84
N ALA A 54 13.72 9.27 -7.80
CA ALA A 54 13.00 9.34 -9.08
C ALA A 54 11.47 9.40 -8.89
N TRP A 55 10.94 8.56 -8.00
CA TRP A 55 9.52 8.57 -7.67
C TRP A 55 9.06 9.86 -7.00
N ARG A 56 9.84 10.40 -6.05
CA ARG A 56 9.52 11.69 -5.40
C ARG A 56 9.48 12.82 -6.41
N GLU A 57 10.44 12.87 -7.33
CA GLU A 57 10.47 13.87 -8.39
C GLU A 57 9.26 13.74 -9.33
N ARG A 58 8.86 12.52 -9.68
CA ARG A 58 7.63 12.28 -10.46
C ARG A 58 6.39 12.77 -9.72
N LEU A 59 6.24 12.43 -8.45
CA LEU A 59 5.12 12.89 -7.62
C LEU A 59 5.09 14.41 -7.46
N ARG A 60 6.25 15.04 -7.34
CA ARG A 60 6.37 16.50 -7.30
C ARG A 60 5.87 17.13 -8.60
N ARG A 61 6.32 16.60 -9.75
CA ARG A 61 5.89 17.05 -11.09
C ARG A 61 4.38 16.91 -11.30
N GLU A 62 3.81 15.81 -10.80
CA GLU A 62 2.38 15.54 -10.89
C GLU A 62 1.55 16.30 -9.83
N GLY A 63 2.17 17.07 -8.93
CA GLY A 63 1.48 17.78 -7.84
C GLY A 63 0.91 16.86 -6.75
N LYS A 64 1.30 15.58 -6.74
CA LYS A 64 0.85 14.55 -5.80
C LYS A 64 1.74 14.44 -4.57
N LEU A 65 2.93 15.06 -4.62
CA LEU A 65 3.82 15.10 -3.47
C LEU A 65 3.28 16.09 -2.44
N SER A 66 2.63 15.57 -1.41
CA SER A 66 2.30 16.37 -0.23
C SER A 66 3.56 16.60 0.60
N THR A 67 3.91 17.88 0.83
CA THR A 67 4.98 18.27 1.76
C THR A 67 4.45 18.51 3.18
N SER A 68 3.14 18.55 3.34
CA SER A 68 2.45 18.77 4.62
C SER A 68 2.02 17.48 5.31
N GLY A 69 1.97 16.37 4.57
CA GLY A 69 1.65 15.05 5.10
C GLY A 69 2.88 14.40 5.74
N GLY A 70 2.72 13.94 6.99
CA GLY A 70 3.69 13.04 7.60
C GLY A 70 3.83 11.73 6.82
N SER A 71 4.83 10.93 7.16
CA SER A 71 5.00 9.61 6.58
C SER A 71 3.87 8.65 7.01
N ILE A 72 3.69 7.56 6.27
CA ILE A 72 2.79 6.45 6.70
C ILE A 72 3.20 5.95 8.10
N ARG A 73 4.48 5.98 8.43
CA ARG A 73 4.97 5.67 9.77
C ARG A 73 4.37 6.62 10.82
N ASP A 74 4.31 7.92 10.56
CA ASP A 74 3.71 8.89 11.48
C ASP A 74 2.20 8.67 11.64
N LEU A 75 1.53 8.19 10.58
CA LEU A 75 0.13 7.79 10.65
C LEU A 75 -0.07 6.54 11.53
N VAL A 76 0.81 5.54 11.41
CA VAL A 76 0.68 4.24 12.10
C VAL A 76 1.19 4.28 13.53
N LEU A 77 2.33 4.92 13.77
CA LEU A 77 3.00 4.99 15.08
C LEU A 77 2.65 6.25 15.88
N GLY A 78 1.90 7.17 15.28
CA GLY A 78 1.74 8.53 15.77
C GLY A 78 2.96 9.39 15.42
N ARG A 79 2.71 10.68 15.22
CA ARG A 79 3.77 11.66 14.93
C ARG A 79 4.67 11.77 16.17
N THR A 80 5.93 11.35 16.06
CA THR A 80 6.92 11.58 17.13
C THR A 80 7.21 13.06 17.20
N ASP A 81 6.77 13.71 18.26
CA ASP A 81 7.07 15.11 18.53
C ASP A 81 8.58 15.27 18.78
N PRO A 82 9.32 16.08 18.02
CA PRO A 82 10.69 16.42 18.37
C PRO A 82 10.64 17.31 19.62
N ARG A 83 11.05 16.77 20.77
CA ARG A 83 11.34 17.58 21.97
C ARG A 83 12.52 18.50 21.73
#